data_AF-A0ABD3UD02-F1
#
_entry.id   AF-A0ABD3UD02-F1
#
_cell.length_a   1.000
_cell.length_b   1.000
_cell.length_c   1.000
_cell.angle_alpha   90.00
_cell.angle_beta   90.00
_cell.angle_gamma   90.00
#
_symmetry.space_group_name_H-M   'P 1'
#
loop_
_entity.id
_entity.type
_entity.pdbx_description
1 polymer ?
#
loop_
_entity_poly.entity_id
_entity_poly.type
_entity_poly.pdbx_seq_one_letter_code
_entity_poly.pdbx_strand_id
1 'polypeptide(L)'
;MGLDKVKKTPCGFCFVEYYTREEAENAMRYVNGTRLDDRIIRTDWDTGFKEGRQYGRGKSGGQVRDEYRSDFDEGRGGYGKIVQTKIRPRDPYEKVDHVDMCHVLKYFCCWTFQMRNKR
;
A
#
# COMPACT_ATOMS: atom_id res chain seq x y z
N MET A 1 -8.99 6.19 7.51
CA MET A 1 -8.44 6.27 6.13
C MET A 1 -6.95 5.93 6.14
N GLY A 2 -6.41 5.38 5.04
CA GLY A 2 -4.99 5.12 4.88
C GLY A 2 -4.22 6.37 4.44
N LEU A 3 -3.13 6.67 5.12
CA LEU A 3 -2.35 7.90 5.00
C LEU A 3 -0.88 7.61 4.68
N ASP A 4 -0.22 8.57 4.06
CA ASP A 4 1.24 8.59 3.95
C ASP A 4 1.87 8.85 5.32
N LYS A 5 2.94 8.12 5.67
CA LYS A 5 3.63 8.28 6.96
C LYS A 5 4.20 9.68 7.17
N VAL A 6 4.72 10.30 6.10
CA VAL A 6 5.44 11.57 6.10
C VAL A 6 4.48 12.72 5.79
N LYS A 7 3.82 12.67 4.63
CA LYS A 7 2.99 13.78 4.13
C LYS A 7 1.59 13.82 4.73
N LYS A 8 1.16 12.74 5.39
CA LYS A 8 -0.21 12.58 5.93
C LYS A 8 -1.32 12.77 4.88
N THR A 9 -0.99 12.66 3.59
CA THR A 9 -1.94 12.69 2.48
C THR A 9 -2.57 11.31 2.28
N PRO A 10 -3.78 11.21 1.70
CA PRO A 10 -4.40 9.93 1.38
C PRO A 10 -3.50 9.10 0.46
N CYS A 11 -3.32 7.81 0.77
CA CYS A 11 -2.33 6.93 0.13
C CYS A 11 -2.96 5.72 -0.59
N GLY A 12 -4.17 5.88 -1.15
CA GLY A 12 -4.77 4.89 -2.05
C GLY A 12 -5.20 3.56 -1.38
N PHE A 13 -5.38 3.54 -0.06
CA PHE A 13 -5.98 2.45 0.68
C PHE A 13 -6.84 2.97 1.85
N CYS A 14 -7.78 2.15 2.32
CA CYS A 14 -8.60 2.45 3.47
C CYS A 14 -8.90 1.16 4.27
N PHE A 15 -9.37 1.35 5.50
CA PHE A 15 -9.97 0.29 6.31
C PHE A 15 -11.46 0.58 6.41
N VAL A 16 -12.26 -0.45 6.28
CA VAL A 16 -13.72 -0.41 6.46
C VAL A 16 -14.06 -1.45 7.52
N GLU A 17 -14.70 -1.03 8.59
CA GLU A 17 -15.13 -1.89 9.69
C GLU A 17 -16.65 -1.98 9.66
N TYR A 18 -17.17 -3.21 9.64
CA TYR A 18 -18.60 -3.49 9.67
C TYR A 18 -18.99 -3.97 11.07
N TYR A 19 -20.24 -3.74 11.45
CA TYR A 19 -20.77 -4.19 12.74
C TYR A 19 -20.90 -5.71 12.79
N THR A 20 -21.34 -6.32 11.68
CA THR A 20 -21.52 -7.77 11.59
C THR A 20 -20.54 -8.38 10.59
N ARG A 21 -20.20 -9.65 10.83
CA ARG A 21 -19.34 -10.39 9.91
C ARG A 21 -20.02 -10.67 8.57
N GLU A 22 -21.34 -10.88 8.58
CA GLU A 22 -22.13 -11.15 7.37
C GLU A 22 -22.09 -9.97 6.40
N GLU A 23 -22.19 -8.73 6.89
CA GLU A 23 -22.05 -7.52 6.08
C GLU A 23 -20.65 -7.40 5.46
N ALA A 24 -19.60 -7.73 6.21
CA ALA A 24 -18.23 -7.74 5.68
C ALA A 24 -18.03 -8.83 4.61
N GLU A 25 -18.68 -9.99 4.76
CA GLU A 25 -18.65 -11.05 3.73
C GLU A 25 -19.37 -10.62 2.47
N ASN A 26 -20.52 -9.94 2.58
CA ASN A 26 -21.23 -9.37 1.44
C ASN A 26 -20.37 -8.32 0.74
N ALA A 27 -19.70 -7.44 1.47
CA ALA A 27 -18.76 -6.49 0.89
C ALA A 27 -17.63 -7.21 0.12
N MET A 28 -17.04 -8.26 0.69
CA MET A 28 -16.01 -9.04 0.02
C MET A 28 -16.51 -9.77 -1.23
N ARG A 29 -17.78 -10.19 -1.27
CA ARG A 29 -18.35 -10.89 -2.43
C ARG A 29 -18.76 -9.95 -3.55
N TYR A 30 -19.35 -8.80 -3.21
CA TYR A 30 -20.01 -7.93 -4.19
C TYR A 30 -19.22 -6.66 -4.52
N VAL A 31 -18.35 -6.18 -3.62
CA VAL A 31 -17.57 -4.95 -3.81
C VAL A 31 -16.17 -5.26 -4.33
N ASN A 32 -15.65 -6.45 -4.08
CA ASN A 32 -14.34 -6.84 -4.59
C ASN A 32 -14.36 -6.93 -6.12
N GLY A 33 -13.45 -6.22 -6.79
CA GLY A 33 -13.38 -6.18 -8.24
C GLY A 33 -14.36 -5.24 -8.93
N THR A 34 -15.17 -4.48 -8.18
CA THR A 34 -16.00 -3.41 -8.77
C THR A 34 -15.17 -2.15 -9.04
N ARG A 35 -15.80 -1.17 -9.70
CA ARG A 35 -15.19 0.12 -10.04
C ARG A 35 -15.58 1.18 -9.01
N LEU A 36 -14.58 1.90 -8.51
CA LEU A 36 -14.73 3.11 -7.71
C LEU A 36 -13.87 4.20 -8.34
N ASP A 37 -14.46 5.34 -8.70
CA ASP A 37 -13.81 6.41 -9.48
C ASP A 37 -13.07 5.89 -10.72
N ASP A 38 -13.71 5.00 -11.48
CA ASP A 38 -13.16 4.28 -12.65
C ASP A 38 -12.00 3.31 -12.39
N ARG A 39 -11.65 3.07 -11.12
CA ARG A 39 -10.57 2.16 -10.71
C ARG A 39 -11.12 0.87 -10.16
N ILE A 40 -10.52 -0.26 -10.55
CA ILE A 40 -10.87 -1.56 -9.98
C ILE A 40 -10.34 -1.63 -8.55
N ILE A 41 -11.24 -1.75 -7.59
CA ILE A 41 -10.88 -1.89 -6.17
C ILE A 41 -10.71 -3.35 -5.79
N ARG A 42 -9.79 -3.60 -4.86
CA ARG A 42 -9.55 -4.91 -4.26
C ARG A 42 -9.81 -4.83 -2.77
N THR A 43 -10.68 -5.67 -2.27
CA THR A 43 -10.93 -5.82 -0.83
C THR A 43 -10.19 -7.04 -0.29
N ASP A 44 -9.80 -6.99 0.98
CA ASP A 44 -9.13 -8.11 1.67
C ASP A 44 -9.55 -8.12 3.14
N TRP A 45 -9.44 -9.27 3.80
CA TRP A 45 -9.66 -9.34 5.24
C TRP A 45 -8.47 -8.76 6.00
N ASP A 46 -8.79 -8.15 7.14
CA ASP A 46 -7.79 -7.54 8.01
C ASP A 46 -8.01 -7.99 9.46
N THR A 47 -6.93 -8.01 10.25
CA THR A 47 -6.95 -8.44 11.66
C THR A 47 -7.51 -7.38 12.63
N GLY A 48 -8.00 -6.26 12.10
CA GLY A 48 -8.61 -5.17 12.86
C GLY A 48 -7.71 -3.95 12.95
N PHE A 49 -8.32 -2.77 13.04
CA PHE A 49 -7.59 -1.52 13.08
C PHE A 49 -6.73 -1.41 14.35
N LYS A 50 -5.49 -0.98 14.17
CA LYS A 50 -4.58 -0.60 15.26
C LYS A 50 -3.86 0.67 14.86
N GLU A 51 -3.60 1.52 15.85
CA GLU A 51 -2.83 2.73 15.62
C GLU A 51 -1.45 2.41 15.01
N GLY A 52 -1.05 3.21 14.02
CA GLY A 52 0.13 3.00 13.21
C GLY A 52 -0.13 2.22 11.92
N ARG A 53 -1.21 1.41 11.85
CA ARG A 53 -1.57 0.69 10.61
C ARG A 53 -2.21 1.60 9.56
N GLN A 54 -2.65 2.80 9.94
CA GLN A 54 -3.11 3.80 8.98
C GLN A 54 -2.00 4.31 8.07
N TYR A 55 -0.72 4.14 8.42
CA TYR A 55 0.38 4.67 7.63
C TYR A 55 0.91 3.68 6.59
N GLY A 56 1.21 4.19 5.40
CA GLY A 56 1.97 3.48 4.38
C GLY A 56 3.31 2.96 4.90
N ARG A 57 3.73 1.79 4.41
CA ARG A 57 4.96 1.08 4.84
C ARG A 57 6.10 1.21 3.82
N GLY A 58 5.92 1.98 2.76
CA GLY A 58 6.96 2.30 1.79
C GLY A 58 8.06 3.16 2.42
N LYS A 59 9.28 3.06 1.90
CA LYS A 59 10.42 3.88 2.33
C LYS A 59 10.13 5.38 2.18
N SER A 60 9.38 5.74 1.14
CA SER A 60 8.95 7.10 0.84
C SER A 60 7.78 7.61 1.69
N GLY A 61 7.21 6.74 2.55
CA GLY A 61 6.03 7.03 3.38
C GLY A 61 4.72 6.50 2.81
N GLY A 62 4.66 6.24 1.50
CA GLY A 62 3.48 5.74 0.81
C GLY A 62 3.28 4.22 0.89
N GLN A 63 2.48 3.66 -0.01
CA GLN A 63 2.29 2.21 -0.11
C GLN A 63 3.51 1.55 -0.76
N VAL A 64 3.99 0.43 -0.21
CA VAL A 64 5.14 -0.34 -0.75
C VAL A 64 4.93 -0.70 -2.23
N ARG A 65 3.70 -1.04 -2.61
CA ARG A 65 3.34 -1.38 -4.00
C ARG A 65 3.61 -0.23 -4.97
N ASP A 66 3.36 1.01 -4.55
CA ASP A 66 3.53 2.18 -5.42
C ASP A 66 5.00 2.51 -5.68
N GLU A 67 5.94 1.99 -4.87
CA GLU A 67 7.36 2.23 -5.05
C GLU A 67 7.93 1.46 -6.25
N TYR A 68 7.48 0.21 -6.44
CA TYR A 68 7.95 -0.70 -7.48
C TYR A 68 7.14 -0.63 -8.78
N ARG A 69 6.11 0.22 -8.82
CA ARG A 69 5.24 0.37 -9.99
C ARG A 69 5.99 1.04 -11.15
N SER A 70 5.90 0.45 -12.34
CA SER A 70 6.55 0.97 -13.55
C SER A 70 5.62 1.75 -14.45
N ASP A 71 4.31 1.46 -14.41
CA ASP A 71 3.28 2.19 -15.14
C ASP A 71 3.05 3.61 -14.59
N PHE A 72 2.56 4.49 -15.45
CA PHE A 72 2.13 5.84 -15.09
C PHE A 72 0.65 5.82 -14.69
N ASP A 73 0.33 6.34 -13.50
CA ASP A 73 -1.06 6.52 -13.03
C ASP A 73 -1.17 7.89 -12.36
N GLU A 74 -1.89 8.80 -12.99
CA GLU A 74 -2.10 10.17 -12.52
C GLU A 74 -2.79 10.21 -11.14
N GLY A 75 -3.78 9.34 -10.94
CA GLY A 75 -4.50 9.19 -9.66
C GLY A 75 -3.67 8.56 -8.53
N ARG A 76 -2.38 8.29 -8.76
CA ARG A 76 -1.38 7.90 -7.74
C ARG A 76 -0.13 8.78 -7.77
N GLY A 77 -0.18 9.95 -8.40
CA GLY A 77 0.93 10.89 -8.45
C GLY A 77 2.01 10.56 -9.50
N GLY A 78 1.65 9.82 -10.56
CA GLY A 78 2.48 9.59 -11.74
C GLY A 78 3.21 8.25 -11.74
N TYR A 79 4.52 8.25 -12.00
CA TYR A 79 5.36 7.04 -11.98
C TYR A 79 5.70 6.59 -10.55
N GLY A 80 5.97 5.30 -10.38
CA GLY A 80 6.48 4.77 -9.12
C GLY A 80 7.80 5.40 -8.70
N LYS A 81 8.04 5.48 -7.38
CA LYS A 81 9.14 6.26 -6.80
C LYS A 81 10.52 5.81 -7.29
N ILE A 82 10.74 4.51 -7.46
CA ILE A 82 12.03 3.99 -7.97
C ILE A 82 12.29 4.44 -9.40
N VAL A 83 11.27 4.41 -10.25
CA VAL A 83 11.35 4.88 -11.65
C VAL A 83 11.55 6.39 -11.69
N GLN A 84 10.85 7.14 -10.85
CA GLN A 84 11.02 8.59 -10.73
C GLN A 84 12.45 9.00 -10.34
N THR A 85 13.12 8.23 -9.47
CA THR A 85 14.53 8.48 -9.10
C THR A 85 15.48 8.18 -10.27
N LYS A 86 15.19 7.18 -11.11
CA LYS A 86 16.04 6.82 -12.26
C LYS A 86 15.92 7.79 -13.43
N ILE A 87 14.76 8.44 -13.60
CA ILE A 87 14.51 9.39 -14.69
C ILE A 87 15.12 10.77 -14.39
N ARG A 88 15.35 11.11 -13.12
CA ARG A 88 16.03 12.38 -12.77
C ARG A 88 17.48 12.35 -13.27
N PRO A 89 17.95 13.37 -14.00
CA PRO A 89 19.36 13.49 -14.28
C PRO A 89 20.11 13.57 -12.95
N ARG A 90 21.13 12.72 -12.76
CA ARG A 90 22.00 12.77 -11.58
C ARG A 90 22.67 14.14 -11.56
N ASP A 91 22.35 14.95 -10.57
CA ASP A 91 23.10 16.17 -10.30
C ASP A 91 24.52 15.75 -9.85
N PRO A 92 25.60 16.33 -10.40
CA PRO A 92 26.97 15.94 -10.05
C PRO A 92 27.35 16.15 -8.57
N TYR A 93 26.49 16.80 -7.78
CA TYR A 93 26.75 17.29 -6.43
C TYR A 93 25.92 16.63 -5.33
N GLU A 94 25.27 15.49 -5.60
CA GLU A 94 24.45 14.80 -4.59
C GLU A 94 25.28 13.75 -3.83
N LYS A 95 25.51 13.99 -2.53
CA LYS A 95 26.24 13.07 -1.64
C LYS A 95 25.47 11.76 -1.52
N VAL A 96 26.13 10.65 -1.88
CA VAL A 96 25.60 9.30 -1.74
C VAL A 96 25.77 8.88 -0.29
N ASP A 97 24.70 8.97 0.51
CA ASP A 97 24.65 8.29 1.80
C ASP A 97 24.51 6.78 1.52
N HIS A 98 25.66 6.11 1.44
CA HIS A 98 25.75 4.66 1.50
C HIS A 98 25.25 4.20 2.87
N VAL A 99 24.01 3.71 2.91
CA VAL A 99 23.58 2.77 3.94
C VAL A 99 23.24 1.44 3.27
N ASP A 100 24.05 0.47 3.65
CA ASP A 100 24.25 -0.84 3.05
C ASP A 100 22.99 -1.69 2.82
N MET A 101 23.00 -2.37 1.68
CA MET A 101 22.36 -3.67 1.54
C MET A 101 23.14 -4.70 2.37
N CYS A 102 22.53 -5.27 3.41
CA CYS A 102 22.83 -6.64 3.82
C CYS A 102 21.77 -7.19 4.78
N HIS A 103 20.80 -7.93 4.23
CA HIS A 103 20.50 -9.31 4.66
C HIS A 103 19.24 -9.81 3.95
N VAL A 104 19.48 -10.71 3.01
CA VAL A 104 18.51 -11.72 2.56
C VAL A 104 18.27 -12.69 3.73
N LEU A 105 17.07 -13.29 3.75
CA LEU A 105 16.56 -14.35 4.64
C LEU A 105 15.73 -13.88 5.85
N LYS A 106 14.42 -13.73 5.63
CA LYS A 106 13.44 -14.80 5.87
C LYS A 106 12.04 -14.32 5.44
N TYR A 107 11.38 -15.18 4.66
CA TYR A 107 9.97 -15.21 4.27
C TYR A 107 9.04 -14.22 4.99
N PHE A 108 8.30 -13.42 4.22
CA PHE A 108 6.83 -13.37 4.32
C PHE A 108 6.26 -12.65 3.10
N CYS A 109 5.69 -13.44 2.19
CA CYS A 109 4.73 -12.97 1.21
C CYS A 109 3.48 -12.55 1.98
N CYS A 110 3.15 -11.25 2.04
CA CYS A 110 1.80 -10.83 2.44
C CYS A 110 0.92 -10.84 1.19
N TRP A 111 0.66 -12.07 0.75
CA TRP A 111 -0.36 -12.46 -0.19
C TRP A 111 -0.88 -13.82 0.31
N THR A 112 -1.51 -13.82 1.48
CA THR A 112 -2.40 -14.90 1.93
C THR A 112 -3.24 -14.41 3.10
N PHE A 113 -4.51 -14.18 2.78
CA PHE A 113 -5.68 -14.51 3.57
C PHE A 113 -5.36 -15.50 4.71
N GLN A 114 -5.48 -15.08 5.97
CA GLN A 114 -5.51 -16.02 7.09
C GLN A 114 -6.72 -15.70 7.96
N MET A 115 -7.79 -16.45 7.70
CA MET A 115 -8.95 -16.52 8.58
C MET A 115 -8.50 -17.01 9.96
N ARG A 116 -8.92 -16.30 11.01
CA ARG A 116 -9.03 -16.92 12.32
C ARG A 116 -10.46 -16.82 12.81
N ASN A 117 -11.05 -18.01 12.89
CA ASN A 117 -12.28 -18.32 13.57
C ASN A 117 -12.16 -17.85 15.04
N LYS A 118 -13.03 -16.93 15.46
CA LYS A 118 -13.26 -16.70 16.88
C LYS A 118 -14.68 -17.18 17.19
N ARG A 119 -14.71 -18.30 17.90
CA ARG A 119 -15.72 -18.55 18.93
C ARG A 119 -15.70 -17.41 19.94
#